data_AF-A0A392PYJ9-F1
#
_entry.id   AF-A0A392PYJ9-F1
#
_cell.length_a   1.000
_cell.length_b   1.000
_cell.length_c   1.000
_cell.angle_alpha   90.00
_cell.angle_beta   90.00
_cell.angle_gamma   90.00
#
_symmetry.space_group_name_H-M   'P 1'
#
loop_
_entity.id
_entity.type
_entity.pdbx_description
1 polymer ?
#
loop_
_entity_poly.entity_id
_entity_poly.type
_entity_poly.pdbx_seq_one_letter_code
_entity_poly.pdbx_strand_id
1 'polypeptide(L)'
;MKHLPSVTELLEAGVRFKVNTESQCLLDLRFSGRVLEIPQLKVEDWTEILFRNMVALEQCHYPYQSYITDYVAVLDFLINTGRDVDILVRKKILVNWLGDSDSVANLFNSLWKNVTHSNFSSDYSV
;
A
#
# COMPACT_ATOMS: atom_id res chain seq x y z
N MET A 1 12.33 11.81 3.54
CA MET A 1 12.07 10.90 2.40
C MET A 1 11.65 11.70 1.19
N LYS A 2 12.03 11.27 -0.02
CA LYS A 2 11.43 11.77 -1.25
C LYS A 2 10.02 11.18 -1.34
N HIS A 3 9.03 12.00 -1.68
CA HIS A 3 7.66 11.56 -1.92
C HIS A 3 7.68 10.51 -3.04
N LEU A 4 7.25 9.28 -2.76
CA LEU A 4 7.05 8.28 -3.81
C LEU A 4 5.83 8.69 -4.65
N PRO A 5 5.85 8.46 -5.98
CA PRO A 5 4.73 8.83 -6.84
C PRO A 5 3.51 7.94 -6.60
N SER A 6 2.33 8.55 -6.69
CA SER A 6 1.02 7.89 -6.66
C SER A 6 0.80 6.96 -7.86
N VAL A 7 -0.25 6.14 -7.79
CA VAL A 7 -0.66 5.28 -8.91
C VAL A 7 -0.88 6.08 -10.19
N THR A 8 -1.52 7.24 -10.11
CA THR A 8 -1.76 8.10 -11.27
C THR A 8 -0.44 8.61 -11.87
N GLU A 9 0.48 9.13 -11.04
CA GLU A 9 1.78 9.64 -11.49
C GLU A 9 2.66 8.53 -12.08
N LEU A 10 2.66 7.34 -11.46
CA LEU A 10 3.39 6.18 -11.96
C LEU A 10 2.85 5.73 -13.33
N LEU A 11 1.53 5.75 -13.51
CA LEU A 11 0.92 5.40 -14.79
C LEU A 11 1.29 6.41 -15.89
N GLU A 12 1.34 7.69 -15.56
CA GLU A 12 1.82 8.75 -16.47
C GLU A 12 3.31 8.60 -16.81
N ALA A 13 4.12 8.12 -15.86
CA ALA A 13 5.52 7.75 -16.07
C ALA A 13 5.71 6.44 -16.86
N GLY A 14 4.63 5.75 -17.23
CA GLY A 14 4.65 4.53 -18.04
C GLY A 14 4.82 3.23 -17.24
N VAL A 15 4.63 3.27 -15.92
CA VAL A 15 4.55 2.08 -15.07
C VAL A 15 3.17 1.43 -15.24
N ARG A 16 3.14 0.11 -15.35
CA ARG A 16 1.93 -0.69 -15.46
C ARG A 16 1.66 -1.41 -14.14
N PHE A 17 0.39 -1.48 -13.78
CA PHE A 17 -0.06 -2.19 -12.58
C PHE A 17 -0.74 -3.50 -12.98
N LYS A 18 -0.46 -4.56 -12.25
CA LYS A 18 -1.04 -5.90 -12.44
C LYS A 18 -1.33 -6.53 -11.09
N VAL A 19 -2.45 -7.26 -10.99
CA VAL A 19 -2.72 -8.08 -9.80
C VAL A 19 -1.81 -9.29 -9.77
N ASN A 20 -1.14 -9.51 -8.64
CA ASN A 20 -0.41 -10.74 -8.35
C ASN A 20 -1.41 -11.76 -7.78
N THR A 21 -1.76 -12.76 -8.59
CA THR A 21 -2.68 -13.85 -8.18
C THR A 21 -1.94 -15.10 -7.70
N GLU A 22 -0.61 -15.12 -7.82
CA GLU A 22 0.23 -16.26 -7.48
C GLU A 22 0.63 -16.23 -6.01
N SER A 23 0.77 -15.04 -5.42
CA SER A 23 1.17 -14.88 -4.02
C SER A 23 -0.01 -14.94 -3.05
N GLN A 24 0.17 -15.67 -1.96
CA GLN A 24 -0.73 -15.67 -0.81
C GLN A 24 -0.28 -14.65 0.27
N CYS A 25 0.89 -14.03 0.10
CA CYS A 25 1.41 -13.03 1.01
C CYS A 25 1.03 -11.63 0.52
N LEU A 26 0.31 -10.87 1.36
CA LEU A 26 -0.12 -9.52 1.04
C LEU A 26 1.05 -8.54 0.78
N LEU A 27 2.20 -8.82 1.41
CA LEU A 27 3.40 -7.98 1.38
C LEU A 27 4.28 -8.20 0.13
N ASP A 28 3.98 -9.21 -0.69
CA ASP A 28 4.79 -9.62 -1.86
C ASP A 28 4.56 -8.71 -3.07
N LEU A 29 5.04 -7.46 -2.94
CA LEU A 29 5.13 -6.49 -4.01
C LEU A 29 6.29 -6.84 -4.94
N ARG A 30 6.02 -6.97 -6.25
CA ARG A 30 7.05 -7.30 -7.24
C ARG A 30 7.14 -6.23 -8.29
N PHE A 31 8.32 -5.61 -8.41
CA PHE A 31 8.61 -4.69 -9.48
C PHE A 31 9.57 -5.32 -10.48
N SER A 32 9.12 -5.51 -11.73
CA SER A 32 9.96 -6.06 -12.79
C SER A 32 9.79 -5.27 -14.09
N GLY A 33 10.91 -4.73 -14.57
CA GLY A 33 10.95 -3.84 -15.73
C GLY A 33 10.15 -2.56 -15.51
N ARG A 34 8.89 -2.54 -15.96
CA ARG A 34 7.93 -1.42 -15.77
C ARG A 34 6.58 -1.92 -15.30
N VAL A 35 6.54 -3.06 -14.63
CA VAL A 35 5.32 -3.65 -14.09
C VAL A 35 5.46 -3.75 -12.58
N LEU A 36 4.54 -3.12 -11.87
CA LEU A 36 4.35 -3.32 -10.44
C LEU A 36 3.20 -4.31 -10.23
N GLU A 37 3.56 -5.50 -9.75
CA GLU A 37 2.61 -6.55 -9.39
C GLU A 37 2.30 -6.46 -7.90
N ILE A 38 1.02 -6.31 -7.57
CA ILE A 38 0.54 -6.12 -6.21
C ILE A 38 -0.47 -7.24 -5.88
N PRO A 39 -0.30 -7.97 -4.76
CA PRO A 39 -1.29 -8.93 -4.31
C PRO A 39 -2.66 -8.28 -4.14
N GLN A 40 -3.73 -9.03 -4.39
CA GLN A 40 -5.08 -8.47 -4.28
C GLN A 40 -5.37 -8.07 -2.83
N LEU A 41 -5.75 -6.80 -2.64
CA LEU A 41 -6.13 -6.22 -1.36
C LEU A 41 -7.65 -6.01 -1.32
N LYS A 42 -8.30 -6.57 -0.30
CA LYS A 42 -9.71 -6.29 0.01
C LYS A 42 -9.76 -5.23 1.09
N VAL A 43 -10.53 -4.17 0.85
CA VAL A 43 -10.66 -3.03 1.78
C VAL A 43 -12.08 -2.98 2.28
N GLU A 44 -12.23 -3.10 3.59
CA GLU A 44 -13.50 -3.17 4.32
C GLU A 44 -13.34 -2.51 5.70
N ASP A 45 -14.43 -2.44 6.49
CA ASP A 45 -14.50 -1.61 7.70
C ASP A 45 -13.39 -1.90 8.74
N TRP A 46 -12.92 -3.15 8.84
CA TRP A 46 -11.88 -3.53 9.80
C TRP A 46 -10.44 -3.37 9.28
N THR A 47 -10.26 -3.03 7.99
CA THR A 47 -8.93 -2.92 7.35
C THR A 47 -8.05 -1.88 8.05
N GLU A 48 -8.61 -0.73 8.43
CA GLU A 48 -7.84 0.31 9.13
C GLU A 48 -7.31 -0.18 10.48
N ILE A 49 -8.19 -0.79 11.27
CA ILE A 49 -7.88 -1.30 12.61
C ILE A 49 -6.82 -2.40 12.53
N LEU A 50 -6.91 -3.30 11.53
CA LEU A 50 -5.90 -4.32 11.30
C LEU A 50 -4.52 -3.71 11.10
N PHE A 51 -4.36 -2.81 10.12
CA PHE A 51 -3.06 -2.24 9.81
C PHE A 51 -2.49 -1.44 10.98
N ARG A 52 -3.31 -0.65 11.68
CA ARG A 52 -2.86 0.10 12.87
C ARG A 52 -2.35 -0.83 13.97
N ASN A 53 -3.07 -1.91 14.27
CA ASN A 53 -2.64 -2.87 15.28
C ASN A 53 -1.36 -3.60 14.88
N MET A 54 -1.21 -3.96 13.61
CA MET A 54 0.01 -4.60 13.10
C MET A 54 1.21 -3.66 13.14
N VAL A 55 1.05 -2.40 12.74
CA VAL A 55 2.12 -1.38 12.84
C VAL A 55 2.49 -1.13 14.31
N ALA A 56 1.51 -1.02 15.21
CA ALA A 56 1.79 -0.85 16.64
C ALA A 56 2.54 -2.05 17.23
N LEU A 57 2.14 -3.29 16.89
CA LEU A 57 2.84 -4.50 17.29
C LEU A 57 4.29 -4.49 16.79
N GLU A 58 4.49 -4.15 15.51
CA GLU A 58 5.81 -4.07 14.88
C GLU A 58 6.71 -3.04 15.58
N GLN A 59 6.21 -1.83 15.82
CA GLN A 59 6.97 -0.77 16.50
C GLN A 59 7.29 -1.07 17.96
N CYS A 60 6.40 -1.75 18.69
CA CYS A 60 6.60 -2.04 20.11
C CYS A 60 7.51 -3.26 20.36
N HIS A 61 7.42 -4.28 19.51
CA HIS A 61 8.05 -5.58 19.79
C HIS A 61 9.15 -5.96 18.80
N TYR A 62 9.21 -5.33 17.63
CA TYR A 62 10.14 -5.67 16.56
C TYR A 62 10.85 -4.42 16.01
N PRO A 63 11.61 -3.67 16.83
CA PRO A 63 12.15 -2.35 16.47
C PRO A 63 13.13 -2.33 15.28
N TYR A 64 13.52 -3.48 14.77
CA TYR A 64 14.42 -3.64 13.61
C TYR A 64 13.76 -4.32 12.41
N GLN A 65 12.46 -4.63 12.49
CA GLN A 65 11.68 -5.22 11.41
C GLN A 65 10.56 -4.24 11.09
N SER A 66 10.45 -3.83 9.83
CA SER A 66 9.51 -2.79 9.40
C SER A 66 8.61 -3.27 8.25
N TYR A 67 8.43 -4.57 8.08
CA TYR A 67 7.72 -5.15 6.94
C TYR A 67 6.30 -4.60 6.77
N ILE A 68 5.54 -4.51 7.87
CA ILE A 68 4.17 -4.01 7.84
C ILE A 68 4.16 -2.49 7.70
N THR A 69 5.04 -1.80 8.43
CA THR A 69 5.15 -0.34 8.39
C THR A 69 5.57 0.14 7.00
N ASP A 70 6.52 -0.53 6.35
CA ASP A 70 6.98 -0.24 5.00
C ASP A 70 5.87 -0.52 3.98
N TYR A 71 5.15 -1.62 4.13
CA TYR A 71 4.01 -1.93 3.27
C TYR A 71 2.92 -0.86 3.37
N VAL A 72 2.57 -0.43 4.58
CA VAL A 72 1.63 0.68 4.82
C VAL A 72 2.15 1.98 4.21
N ALA A 73 3.45 2.27 4.33
CA ALA A 73 4.06 3.43 3.69
C ALA A 73 3.89 3.39 2.17
N VAL A 74 4.17 2.25 1.54
CA VAL A 74 4.00 2.09 0.09
C VAL A 74 2.54 2.28 -0.33
N LEU A 75 1.58 1.74 0.42
CA LEU A 75 0.16 1.93 0.13
C LEU A 75 -0.28 3.40 0.27
N ASP A 76 0.19 4.10 1.30
CA ASP A 76 -0.05 5.55 1.50
C ASP A 76 0.46 6.37 0.30
N PHE A 77 1.68 6.06 -0.18
CA PHE A 77 2.22 6.73 -1.37
C PHE A 77 1.45 6.42 -2.64
N LEU A 78 1.06 5.16 -2.85
CA LEU A 78 0.34 4.74 -4.05
C LEU A 78 -1.09 5.29 -4.10
N ILE A 79 -1.77 5.38 -2.96
CA ILE A 79 -3.22 5.64 -2.87
C ILE A 79 -3.48 6.99 -2.19
N ASN A 80 -3.28 8.07 -2.94
CA ASN A 80 -3.45 9.42 -2.40
C ASN A 80 -4.85 10.00 -2.67
N THR A 81 -5.50 9.57 -3.76
CA THR A 81 -6.81 10.08 -4.20
C THR A 81 -7.78 8.96 -4.56
N GLY A 82 -9.10 9.24 -4.60
CA GLY A 82 -10.09 8.29 -5.11
C GLY A 82 -9.82 7.84 -6.55
N ARG A 83 -9.13 8.65 -7.36
CA ARG A 83 -8.70 8.26 -8.71
C ARG A 83 -7.66 7.13 -8.69
N ASP A 84 -6.73 7.15 -7.74
CA ASP A 84 -5.75 6.08 -7.56
C ASP A 84 -6.45 4.77 -7.20
N VAL A 85 -7.43 4.84 -6.29
CA VAL A 85 -8.29 3.71 -5.91
C VAL A 85 -9.03 3.15 -7.12
N ASP A 86 -9.68 4.01 -7.92
CA ASP A 86 -10.42 3.59 -9.11
C ASP A 86 -9.52 2.85 -10.12
N ILE A 87 -8.28 3.31 -10.30
CA ILE A 87 -7.30 2.63 -11.16
C ILE A 87 -7.00 1.24 -10.61
N LEU A 88 -6.72 1.11 -9.31
CA LEU A 88 -6.41 -0.18 -8.68
C LEU A 88 -7.60 -1.14 -8.71
N VAL A 89 -8.83 -0.64 -8.53
CA VAL A 89 -10.07 -1.42 -8.67
C VAL A 89 -10.23 -1.94 -10.09
N ARG A 90 -10.04 -1.10 -11.11
CA ARG A 90 -10.09 -1.51 -12.53
C ARG A 90 -9.04 -2.55 -12.87
N LYS A 91 -7.88 -2.50 -12.20
CA LYS A 91 -6.81 -3.51 -12.32
C LYS A 91 -7.03 -4.77 -11.50
N LYS A 92 -8.14 -4.85 -10.74
CA LYS A 92 -8.49 -5.95 -9.82
C LYS A 92 -7.48 -6.15 -8.69
N ILE A 93 -6.63 -5.15 -8.45
CA ILE A 93 -5.66 -5.13 -7.36
C ILE A 93 -6.37 -4.80 -6.05
N LEU A 94 -7.32 -3.85 -6.10
CA LEU A 94 -8.11 -3.45 -4.94
C LEU A 94 -9.57 -3.87 -5.12
N VAL A 95 -10.15 -4.46 -4.08
CA VAL A 95 -11.59 -4.73 -4.00
C VAL A 95 -12.17 -3.82 -2.92
N ASN A 96 -13.00 -2.85 -3.33
CA ASN A 96 -13.57 -1.84 -2.43
C ASN A 96 -14.89 -2.34 -1.85
N TRP A 97 -14.93 -2.60 -0.55
CA TRP A 97 -16.14 -2.90 0.25
C TRP A 97 -16.49 -1.77 1.23
N LEU A 98 -15.72 -0.68 1.22
CA LEU A 98 -15.93 0.51 2.06
C LEU A 98 -16.99 1.47 1.48
N GLY A 99 -17.41 1.24 0.23
CA GLY A 99 -18.51 1.96 -0.44
C GLY A 99 -18.03 2.91 -1.54
N ASP A 100 -17.20 3.90 -1.20
CA ASP A 100 -16.68 4.89 -2.15
C ASP A 100 -15.14 4.95 -2.17
N SER A 101 -14.60 5.46 -3.28
CA SER A 101 -13.15 5.48 -3.53
C SER A 101 -12.41 6.52 -2.69
N ASP A 102 -13.07 7.62 -2.30
CA ASP A 102 -12.43 8.66 -1.49
C ASP A 102 -12.30 8.21 -0.03
N SER A 103 -13.27 7.47 0.50
CA SER A 103 -13.19 6.83 1.81
C SER A 103 -12.02 5.85 1.89
N VAL A 104 -11.77 5.07 0.82
CA VAL A 104 -10.60 4.18 0.74
C VAL A 104 -9.29 4.98 0.72
N ALA A 105 -9.20 6.04 -0.09
CA ALA A 105 -8.01 6.88 -0.13
C ALA A 105 -7.74 7.54 1.24
N ASN A 106 -8.78 8.07 1.89
CA ASN A 106 -8.69 8.65 3.22
C ASN A 106 -8.23 7.63 4.28
N LEU A 107 -8.70 6.38 4.19
CA LEU A 107 -8.24 5.30 5.06
C LEU A 107 -6.73 5.13 4.96
N PHE A 108 -6.18 4.93 3.76
CA PHE A 108 -4.73 4.73 3.58
C PHE A 108 -3.91 5.96 3.97
N ASN A 109 -4.33 7.15 3.54
CA ASN A 109 -3.72 8.44 3.94
C ASN A 109 -3.71 8.66 5.47
N SER A 110 -4.63 8.00 6.19
CA SER A 110 -4.69 8.08 7.65
C SER A 110 -3.79 7.06 8.35
N LEU A 111 -3.43 5.96 7.70
CA LEU A 111 -2.61 4.89 8.29
C LEU A 111 -1.20 5.37 8.57
N TRP A 112 -0.67 6.29 7.75
CA TRP A 112 0.67 6.86 7.94
C TRP A 112 0.74 7.91 9.07
N LYS A 113 -0.40 8.42 9.53
CA LYS A 113 -0.43 9.41 10.62
C LYS A 113 0.06 8.79 11.93
N ASN A 114 0.99 9.48 12.59
CA ASN A 114 1.61 9.08 13.86
C ASN A 114 2.49 7.82 13.79
N VAL A 115 2.91 7.42 12.59
CA VAL A 115 3.85 6.32 12.40
C VAL A 115 5.28 6.86 12.51
N THR A 116 6.07 6.34 13.45
CA THR A 116 7.50 6.64 13.53
C THR A 116 8.23 5.74 12.54
N HIS A 117 8.85 6.32 11.51
CA HIS A 117 9.63 5.57 10.53
C HIS A 117 11.06 6.09 10.48
N SER A 118 11.99 5.29 11.01
CA SER A 118 13.39 5.64 11.13
C SER A 118 14.28 4.98 10.08
N ASN A 119 13.92 3.79 9.56
CA ASN A 119 14.66 3.07 8.50
C ASN A 119 13.69 2.21 7.65
N PHE A 120 13.82 2.22 6.32
CA PHE A 120 13.13 1.28 5.41
C PHE A 120 13.80 -0.10 5.49
N SER A 121 13.02 -1.18 5.47
CA SER A 121 13.54 -2.53 5.30
C SER A 121 14.30 -2.63 3.98
N SER A 122 15.38 -3.41 3.99
CA SER A 122 16.17 -3.70 2.79
C SER A 122 15.35 -4.35 1.68
N ASP A 123 14.23 -4.98 2.03
CA ASP A 123 13.34 -5.66 1.09
C ASP A 123 12.58 -4.68 0.18
N TYR A 124 12.56 -3.38 0.53
CA TYR A 124 11.91 -2.32 -0.24
C TYR A 124 12.89 -1.25 -0.74
N SER A 125 14.19 -1.39 -0.47
CA SER A 125 15.21 -0.53 -1.07
C SER A 125 15.54 -1.02 -2.49
N VAL A 126 15.27 -0.16 -3.47
CA VAL A 126 15.63 -0.33 -4.88
C VAL A 126 17.11 -0.04 -5.11
#